data_AF-A0A2C9LV58-F1
#
_entry.id   AF-A0A2C9LV58-F1
#
_cell.length_a   1.000
_cell.length_b   1.000
_cell.length_c   1.000
_cell.angle_alpha   90.00
_cell.angle_beta   90.00
_cell.angle_gamma   90.00
#
_symmetry.space_group_name_H-M   'P 1'
#
loop_
_entity.id
_entity.type
_entity.pdbx_description
1 polymer ?
#
loop_
_entity_poly.entity_id
_entity_poly.type
_entity_poly.pdbx_seq_one_letter_code
_entity_poly.pdbx_strand_id
1 'polypeptide(L)'
;IFRFCRSKCHKAFQKKRNPRKARWTKAFRKAAGKELTVDPSLEFEKRRNEPVKYNKELWQTTIKAMKRIEEIKVRRQNFFIANRLKKGKELRKAADLREVKDNIHLIKSPAAGLKQRRQLVEVIQEQDVQAMESN
;
A
#
# COMPACT_ATOMS: atom_id res chain seq x y z
N ILE A 1 -14.54 -32.18 8.55
CA ILE A 1 -14.34 -32.07 7.07
C ILE A 1 -13.52 -30.82 6.76
N PHE A 2 -12.37 -30.94 6.09
CA PHE A 2 -11.58 -29.79 5.66
C PHE A 2 -11.93 -29.41 4.21
N ARG A 3 -12.27 -28.13 3.98
CA ARG A 3 -12.53 -27.59 2.64
C ARG A 3 -11.35 -26.74 2.20
N PHE A 4 -10.89 -26.92 0.97
CA PHE A 4 -9.78 -26.16 0.40
C PHE A 4 -10.23 -25.43 -0.86
N CYS A 5 -9.80 -24.18 -1.03
CA CYS A 5 -10.14 -23.40 -2.21
C CYS A 5 -9.42 -23.87 -3.49
N ARG A 6 -8.27 -24.54 -3.37
CA ARG A 6 -7.44 -25.00 -4.51
C ARG A 6 -6.46 -26.10 -4.11
N SER A 7 -5.93 -26.81 -5.11
CA SER A 7 -4.93 -27.89 -4.94
C SER A 7 -3.69 -27.47 -4.16
N LYS A 8 -3.22 -26.22 -4.30
CA LYS A 8 -2.10 -25.66 -3.52
C LYS A 8 -2.33 -25.78 -2.00
N CYS A 9 -3.54 -25.45 -1.54
CA CYS A 9 -3.87 -25.45 -0.12
C CYS A 9 -4.01 -26.89 0.40
N HIS A 10 -4.60 -27.78 -0.41
CA HIS A 10 -4.70 -29.21 -0.10
C HIS A 10 -3.32 -29.87 0.01
N LYS A 11 -2.43 -29.66 -0.98
CA LYS A 11 -1.04 -30.18 -0.95
C LYS A 11 -0.26 -29.61 0.24
N ALA A 12 -0.44 -28.33 0.57
CA ALA A 12 0.21 -27.73 1.75
C ALA A 12 -0.27 -28.36 3.07
N PHE A 13 -1.56 -28.67 3.16
CA PHE A 13 -2.15 -29.38 4.30
C PHE A 13 -1.64 -30.82 4.40
N GLN A 14 -1.59 -31.58 3.30
CA GLN A 14 -1.00 -32.92 3.25
C GLN A 14 0.47 -32.91 3.69
N LYS A 15 1.24 -31.89 3.28
CA LYS A 15 2.62 -31.64 3.72
C LYS A 15 2.73 -31.07 5.14
N LYS A 16 1.64 -31.08 5.93
CA LYS A 16 1.55 -30.59 7.31
C LYS A 16 2.12 -29.17 7.52
N ARG A 17 2.04 -28.31 6.50
CA ARG A 17 2.54 -26.93 6.60
C ARG A 17 1.61 -26.11 7.50
N ASN A 18 2.17 -25.48 8.52
CA ASN A 18 1.39 -24.64 9.43
C ASN A 18 0.97 -23.33 8.73
N PRO A 19 -0.34 -23.04 8.57
CA PRO A 19 -0.81 -21.81 7.93
C PRO A 19 -0.38 -20.55 8.69
N ARG A 20 -0.21 -20.61 10.02
CA ARG A 20 0.30 -19.49 10.83
C ARG A 20 1.76 -19.16 10.56
N LYS A 21 2.52 -20.03 9.89
CA LYS A 21 3.90 -19.77 9.44
C LYS A 21 3.97 -19.42 7.94
N ALA A 22 2.90 -19.67 7.18
CA ALA A 22 2.83 -19.38 5.75
C ALA A 22 2.44 -17.92 5.49
N ARG A 23 3.42 -17.08 5.11
CA ARG A 23 3.32 -15.61 4.99
C ARG A 23 2.17 -15.08 4.12
N TRP A 24 1.74 -15.83 3.12
CA TRP A 24 0.68 -15.43 2.18
C TRP A 24 -0.74 -15.70 2.69
N THR A 25 -0.90 -16.45 3.78
CA THR A 25 -2.23 -16.81 4.29
C THR A 25 -2.82 -15.71 5.17
N LYS A 26 -4.15 -15.65 5.25
CA LYS A 26 -4.86 -14.78 6.19
C LYS A 26 -4.59 -15.14 7.65
N ALA A 27 -4.39 -16.42 7.96
CA ALA A 27 -4.04 -16.88 9.30
C ALA A 27 -2.71 -16.26 9.79
N PHE A 28 -1.65 -16.31 8.97
CA PHE A 28 -0.39 -15.63 9.27
C PHE A 28 -0.61 -14.11 9.41
N ARG A 29 -1.33 -13.50 8.46
CA ARG A 29 -1.53 -12.04 8.45
C ARG A 29 -2.26 -11.53 9.71
N LYS A 30 -3.28 -12.24 10.18
CA LYS A 30 -3.98 -11.92 11.42
C LYS A 30 -3.08 -12.12 12.65
N ALA A 31 -2.39 -13.26 12.74
CA ALA A 31 -1.51 -13.56 13.88
C ALA A 31 -0.30 -12.61 13.97
N ALA A 32 0.24 -12.18 12.83
CA ALA A 32 1.37 -11.27 12.76
C ALA A 32 0.97 -9.77 12.76
N GLY A 33 -0.28 -9.44 13.07
CA GLY A 33 -0.76 -8.04 13.14
C GLY A 33 -0.75 -7.28 11.80
N LYS A 34 -0.83 -7.99 10.67
CA LYS A 34 -0.87 -7.39 9.32
C LYS A 34 -2.28 -7.01 8.86
N GLU A 35 -3.31 -7.39 9.60
CA GLU A 35 -4.70 -7.05 9.32
C GLU A 35 -5.43 -6.73 10.61
N LEU A 36 -6.52 -5.98 10.50
CA LEU A 36 -7.40 -5.69 11.64
C LEU A 36 -8.06 -6.99 12.12
N THR A 37 -7.85 -7.35 13.38
CA THR A 37 -8.36 -8.61 13.97
C THR A 37 -9.52 -8.39 14.93
N VAL A 38 -9.50 -7.31 15.71
CA VAL A 38 -10.50 -6.98 16.73
C VAL A 38 -11.29 -5.76 16.24
N ASP A 39 -12.49 -5.99 15.70
CA ASP A 39 -13.39 -4.92 15.26
C ASP A 39 -14.86 -5.37 15.30
N PRO A 40 -15.78 -4.51 15.77
CA PRO A 40 -17.21 -4.85 15.85
C PRO A 40 -17.85 -5.21 14.51
N SER A 41 -17.35 -4.68 13.38
CA SER A 41 -17.87 -5.04 12.05
C SER A 41 -17.65 -6.51 11.70
N LEU A 42 -16.67 -7.17 12.31
CA LEU A 42 -16.40 -8.59 12.11
C LEU A 42 -17.37 -9.50 12.90
N GLU A 43 -18.07 -8.96 13.89
CA GLU A 43 -18.99 -9.74 14.72
C GLU A 43 -20.32 -10.06 14.03
N PHE A 44 -20.66 -9.36 12.96
CA PHE A 44 -21.89 -9.64 12.19
C PHE A 44 -21.78 -10.94 11.39
N GLU A 45 -20.57 -11.39 11.06
CA GLU A 45 -20.29 -12.66 10.37
C GLU A 45 -20.23 -13.82 11.38
N LYS A 46 -21.36 -14.15 12.02
CA LYS A 46 -21.50 -15.27 12.96
C LYS A 46 -22.34 -16.39 12.34
N ARG A 47 -21.95 -17.65 12.59
CA ARG A 47 -22.77 -18.81 12.22
C ARG A 47 -23.98 -18.87 13.17
N ARG A 48 -25.19 -18.78 12.60
CA ARG A 48 -26.44 -18.95 13.35
C ARG A 48 -26.84 -20.43 13.32
N ASN A 49 -27.03 -21.02 14.50
CA ASN A 49 -27.43 -22.42 14.63
C ASN A 49 -28.96 -22.58 14.72
N GLU A 50 -29.68 -21.48 14.94
CA GLU A 50 -31.13 -21.43 15.00
C GLU A 50 -31.67 -20.66 13.79
N PRO A 51 -32.62 -21.25 13.03
CA PRO A 51 -33.27 -20.57 11.92
C PRO A 51 -34.33 -19.58 12.43
N VAL A 52 -34.52 -18.49 11.69
CA VAL A 52 -35.60 -17.53 11.94
C VAL A 52 -36.62 -17.67 10.82
N LYS A 53 -37.92 -17.60 11.16
CA LYS A 53 -39.00 -17.60 10.16
C LYS A 53 -38.79 -16.43 9.18
N TYR A 54 -39.02 -16.69 7.89
CA TYR A 54 -38.87 -15.67 6.87
C TYR A 54 -39.79 -14.47 7.14
N ASN A 55 -39.21 -13.26 7.13
CA ASN A 55 -39.92 -12.00 7.15
C ASN A 55 -39.28 -11.06 6.12
N LYS A 56 -40.09 -10.53 5.21
CA LYS A 56 -39.65 -9.66 4.10
C LYS A 56 -38.98 -8.37 4.60
N GLU A 57 -39.52 -7.74 5.64
CA GLU A 57 -39.00 -6.48 6.20
C GLU A 57 -37.63 -6.70 6.86
N LEU A 58 -37.51 -7.78 7.65
CA LEU A 58 -36.25 -8.20 8.24
C LEU A 58 -35.18 -8.49 7.17
N TRP A 59 -35.57 -9.15 6.08
CA TRP A 59 -34.66 -9.45 4.99
C TRP A 59 -34.17 -8.19 4.27
N GLN A 60 -35.07 -7.26 3.95
CA GLN A 60 -34.74 -5.99 3.30
C GLN A 60 -33.84 -5.11 4.16
N THR A 61 -34.13 -5.00 5.46
CA THR A 61 -33.29 -4.25 6.41
C THR A 61 -31.90 -4.89 6.56
N THR A 62 -31.83 -6.22 6.62
CA THR A 62 -30.56 -6.96 6.71
C THR A 62 -29.69 -6.73 5.47
N ILE A 63 -30.25 -6.79 4.25
CA ILE A 63 -29.48 -6.54 3.02
C ILE A 63 -28.90 -5.11 3.00
N LYS A 64 -29.70 -4.12 3.41
CA LYS A 64 -29.24 -2.72 3.51
C LYS A 64 -28.12 -2.59 4.54
N ALA A 65 -28.28 -3.19 5.72
CA ALA A 65 -27.28 -3.18 6.78
C ALA A 65 -25.98 -3.87 6.36
N MET A 66 -26.04 -5.01 5.67
CA MET A 66 -24.86 -5.73 5.17
C MET A 66 -23.98 -4.87 4.27
N LYS A 67 -24.57 -4.12 3.32
CA LYS A 67 -23.82 -3.20 2.46
C LYS A 67 -23.09 -2.15 3.29
N ARG A 68 -23.79 -1.53 4.23
CA ARG A 68 -23.22 -0.48 5.09
C ARG A 68 -22.10 -1.00 5.99
N ILE A 69 -22.25 -2.21 6.53
CA ILE A 69 -21.23 -2.84 7.38
C ILE A 69 -19.97 -3.13 6.57
N GLU A 70 -20.10 -3.61 5.33
CA GLU A 70 -18.94 -3.89 4.47
C GLU A 70 -18.16 -2.61 4.11
N GLU A 71 -18.86 -1.50 3.81
CA GLU A 71 -18.21 -0.19 3.60
C GLU A 71 -17.39 0.25 4.83
N ILE A 72 -17.97 0.13 6.03
CA ILE A 72 -17.31 0.49 7.29
C ILE A 72 -16.08 -0.40 7.52
N LYS A 73 -16.21 -1.71 7.30
CA LYS A 73 -15.14 -2.69 7.43
C LYS A 73 -13.99 -2.39 6.49
N VAL A 74 -14.25 -2.17 5.21
CA VAL A 74 -13.21 -1.81 4.21
C VAL A 74 -12.50 -0.52 4.61
N ARG A 75 -13.25 0.51 5.00
CA ARG A 75 -12.67 1.78 5.43
C ARG A 75 -11.73 1.61 6.63
N ARG A 76 -12.13 0.87 7.65
CA ARG A 76 -11.31 0.60 8.85
C ARG A 76 -10.08 -0.25 8.54
N GLN A 77 -10.21 -1.27 7.69
CA GLN A 77 -9.09 -2.09 7.25
C GLN A 77 -8.06 -1.27 6.47
N ASN A 78 -8.51 -0.41 5.56
CA ASN A 78 -7.63 0.46 4.78
C ASN A 78 -6.87 1.44 5.70
N PHE A 79 -7.56 2.02 6.68
CA PHE A 79 -6.95 2.89 7.67
C PHE A 79 -5.87 2.17 8.48
N PHE A 80 -6.15 0.95 8.95
CA PHE A 80 -5.16 0.12 9.67
C PHE A 80 -3.92 -0.17 8.81
N ILE A 81 -4.11 -0.50 7.54
CA ILE A 81 -3.02 -0.76 6.59
C ILE A 81 -2.21 0.51 6.34
N ALA A 82 -2.87 1.66 6.13
CA ALA A 82 -2.22 2.95 5.91
C ALA A 82 -1.34 3.36 7.09
N ASN A 83 -1.86 3.26 8.32
CA ASN A 83 -1.10 3.56 9.53
C ASN A 83 0.13 2.66 9.68
N ARG A 84 0.00 1.36 9.39
CA ARG A 84 1.14 0.45 9.42
C ARG A 84 2.20 0.82 8.37
N LEU A 85 1.79 1.21 7.16
CA LEU A 85 2.70 1.56 6.08
C LEU A 85 3.38 2.91 6.29
N LYS A 86 2.80 3.81 7.10
CA LYS A 86 3.36 5.14 7.40
C LYS A 86 4.79 5.06 7.94
N LYS A 87 5.07 4.13 8.85
CA LYS A 87 6.42 3.91 9.42
C LYS A 87 7.49 3.61 8.35
N GLY A 88 7.10 2.94 7.26
CA GLY A 88 8.02 2.65 6.16
C GLY A 88 8.49 3.90 5.41
N LYS A 89 7.65 4.94 5.35
CA LYS A 89 8.02 6.22 4.71
C LYS A 89 9.08 6.97 5.51
N GLU A 90 8.96 6.98 6.84
CA GLU A 90 9.92 7.61 7.74
C GLU A 90 11.30 6.94 7.66
N LEU A 91 11.32 5.60 7.71
CA LEU A 91 12.57 4.83 7.56
C LEU A 91 13.22 5.05 6.20
N ARG A 92 12.42 5.14 5.12
CA ARG A 92 12.93 5.42 3.78
C ARG A 92 13.57 6.81 3.72
N LYS A 93 12.89 7.85 4.21
CA LYS A 93 13.44 9.21 4.26
C LYS A 93 14.78 9.26 5.03
N ALA A 94 14.88 8.55 6.15
CA ALA A 94 16.12 8.48 6.91
C ALA A 94 17.24 7.76 6.14
N ALA A 95 16.91 6.68 5.43
CA ALA A 95 17.85 5.97 4.56
C ALA A 95 18.30 6.84 3.39
N ASP A 96 17.38 7.54 2.72
CA ASP A 96 17.68 8.43 1.59
C ASP A 96 18.62 9.57 2.03
N LEU A 97 18.39 10.19 3.20
CA LEU A 97 19.28 11.21 3.75
C LEU A 97 20.68 10.66 4.04
N ARG A 98 20.77 9.43 4.55
CA ARG A 98 22.04 8.74 4.80
C ARG A 98 22.77 8.45 3.50
N GLU A 99 22.05 7.95 2.50
CA GLU A 99 22.59 7.64 1.17
C GLU A 99 23.15 8.90 0.49
N VAL A 100 22.42 10.03 0.54
CA VAL A 100 22.91 11.31 0.00
C VAL A 100 24.16 11.78 0.73
N LYS A 101 24.24 11.61 2.06
CA LYS A 101 25.40 12.01 2.85
C LYS A 101 26.63 11.18 2.52
N ASP A 102 26.49 9.86 2.45
CA ASP A 102 27.60 8.91 2.26
C ASP A 102 28.08 8.91 0.78
N ASN A 103 27.14 9.02 -0.17
CA ASN A 103 27.40 8.90 -1.60
C ASN A 103 27.38 10.24 -2.36
N ILE A 104 27.59 11.37 -1.67
CA ILE A 104 27.53 12.71 -2.28
C ILE A 104 28.47 12.88 -3.48
N HIS A 105 29.59 12.14 -3.48
CA HIS A 105 30.61 12.18 -4.51
C HIS A 105 30.17 11.57 -5.85
N LEU A 106 29.16 10.69 -5.87
CA LEU A 106 28.66 10.07 -7.10
C LEU A 106 27.84 11.06 -7.96
N ILE A 107 27.42 12.18 -7.38
CA ILE A 107 26.51 13.13 -8.01
C ILE A 107 27.24 14.47 -8.17
N LYS A 108 27.31 14.99 -9.39
CA LYS A 108 27.77 16.37 -9.63
C LYS A 108 26.72 17.34 -9.12
N SER A 109 27.15 18.48 -8.54
CA SER A 109 26.24 19.54 -8.09
C SER A 109 25.23 19.87 -9.21
N PRO A 110 23.90 19.86 -8.94
CA PRO A 110 22.90 20.22 -9.94
C PRO A 110 23.14 21.61 -10.56
N ALA A 111 23.82 22.50 -9.84
CA ALA A 111 24.22 23.83 -10.31
C ALA A 111 25.46 23.84 -11.24
N ALA A 112 26.25 22.77 -11.26
CA ALA A 112 27.47 22.70 -12.08
C ALA A 112 27.17 22.78 -13.58
N GLY A 113 26.05 22.19 -14.03
CA GLY A 113 25.60 22.29 -15.43
C GLY A 113 24.86 23.59 -15.77
N LEU A 114 24.33 24.30 -14.76
CA LEU A 114 23.58 25.54 -14.96
C LEU A 114 24.50 26.72 -15.29
N LYS A 115 25.70 26.80 -14.69
CA LYS A 115 26.71 27.82 -15.07
C LYS A 115 27.16 27.66 -16.52
N GLN A 116 27.45 26.42 -16.94
CA GLN A 116 27.86 26.12 -18.31
C GLN A 116 26.76 26.46 -19.33
N ARG A 117 25.49 26.15 -19.02
CA ARG A 117 24.36 26.54 -19.87
C ARG A 117 24.14 28.05 -19.93
N ARG A 118 24.29 28.76 -18.81
CA ARG A 118 24.13 30.22 -18.76
C ARG A 118 25.20 30.93 -19.58
N GLN A 119 26.45 30.51 -19.45
CA GLN A 119 27.56 30.98 -20.28
C GLN A 119 27.34 30.68 -21.77
N LEU A 120 26.84 29.50 -22.11
CA LEU A 120 26.51 29.17 -23.51
C LEU A 120 25.42 30.08 -24.08
N VAL A 121 24.38 30.39 -23.29
CA VAL A 121 23.30 31.31 -23.70
C VAL A 121 23.80 32.75 -23.86
N GLU A 122 24.65 33.23 -22.95
CA GLU A 122 25.29 34.55 -23.07
C GLU A 122 26.17 34.66 -24.33
N VAL A 123 26.97 33.64 -24.64
CA VAL A 123 27.80 33.61 -25.85
C VAL A 123 26.97 33.58 -27.13
N ILE A 124 25.85 32.86 -27.15
CA ILE A 124 24.93 32.85 -28.31
C ILE A 124 24.31 34.24 -28.51
N GLN A 125 23.90 34.92 -27.43
CA GLN A 125 23.36 36.27 -27.50
C GLN A 125 24.39 37.29 -28.00
N GLU A 126 25.65 37.21 -27.56
CA GLU A 126 26.72 38.09 -28.05
C GLU A 126 27.02 37.86 -29.55
N GLN A 127 26.98 36.61 -30.01
CA GLN A 127 27.15 36.26 -31.43
C GLN A 127 25.99 36.77 -32.30
N ASP A 128 24.75 36.66 -31.83
CA ASP A 128 23.56 37.16 -32.54
C ASP A 128 23.58 38.70 -32.66
N VAL A 129 24.04 39.40 -31.61
CA VAL A 129 24.17 40.87 -31.61
C VAL A 129 25.31 41.33 -32.54
N GLN A 130 26.47 40.66 -32.52
CA GLN A 130 27.57 40.97 -33.44
C GLN A 130 27.21 40.72 -34.91
N ALA A 131 26.40 39.69 -35.21
CA ALA A 131 25.92 39.40 -36.56
C ALA A 131 24.90 40.44 -37.08
N MET A 132 24.19 41.13 -36.18
CA MET A 132 23.31 42.25 -36.53
C MET A 132 24.08 43.57 -36.77
N GLU A 133 25.22 43.79 -36.10
CA GLU A 133 26.04 45.00 -36.24
C GLU A 133 26.95 44.99 -37.48
N SER A 134 27.13 43.84 -38.13
CA SER A 134 28.04 43.64 -39.28
C SER A 134 27.34 43.55 -40.64
N ASN A 135 26.06 43.93 -40.71
CA ASN A 135 25.25 44.03 -41.95
C ASN A 135 24.86 45.47 -42.25
#